data_AF-I1BN15-F1
#
_entry.id   AF-I1BN15-F1
#
_cell.length_a   1.000
_cell.length_b   1.000
_cell.length_c   1.000
_cell.angle_alpha   90.00
_cell.angle_beta   90.00
_cell.angle_gamma   90.00
#
_symmetry.space_group_name_H-M   'P 1'
#
loop_
_entity.id
_entity.type
_entity.pdbx_description
1 polymer ?
#
loop_
_entity_poly.entity_id
_entity_poly.type
_entity_poly.pdbx_seq_one_letter_code
_entity_poly.pdbx_strand_id
1 'polypeptide(L)'
;MCTSGIHETGTLVGCLRKLEGWNFSSIVTEYRAYAGSKARYVNEQFIELFDLDLVTLPLHLPPWFIHQQKMLTEEEEELRQQNM
;
A
#
# COMPACT_ATOMS: atom_id res chain seq x y z
N MET A 1 -12.87 9.61 -13.17
CA MET A 1 -12.62 10.45 -11.99
C MET A 1 -13.76 10.19 -11.02
N CYS A 2 -13.48 9.68 -9.82
CA CYS A 2 -14.51 9.39 -8.81
C CYS A 2 -15.14 10.69 -8.29
N THR A 3 -16.39 10.61 -7.84
CA THR A 3 -17.23 11.78 -7.56
C THR A 3 -16.71 12.65 -6.40
N SER A 4 -16.01 12.05 -5.43
CA SER A 4 -15.49 12.77 -4.26
C SER A 4 -13.97 12.66 -4.08
N GLY A 5 -13.27 11.80 -4.83
CA GLY A 5 -11.84 11.57 -4.60
C GLY A 5 -11.51 10.84 -3.30
N ILE A 6 -12.52 10.35 -2.55
CA ILE A 6 -12.30 9.82 -1.19
C ILE A 6 -12.34 8.29 -1.18
N HIS A 7 -13.41 7.68 -1.70
CA HIS A 7 -13.63 6.25 -1.51
C HIS A 7 -12.78 5.42 -2.47
N GLU A 8 -13.00 5.54 -3.78
CA GLU A 8 -12.28 4.75 -4.78
C GLU A 8 -10.80 5.13 -4.84
N THR A 9 -10.50 6.43 -4.76
CA THR A 9 -9.10 6.89 -4.72
C THR A 9 -8.41 6.44 -3.45
N GLY A 10 -9.04 6.61 -2.28
CA GLY A 10 -8.45 6.18 -1.01
C GLY A 10 -8.21 4.67 -0.97
N THR A 11 -9.13 3.88 -1.51
CA THR A 11 -8.95 2.42 -1.65
C THR A 11 -7.82 2.07 -2.61
N LEU A 12 -7.74 2.73 -3.77
CA LEU A 12 -6.65 2.51 -4.73
C LEU A 12 -5.29 2.84 -4.12
N VAL A 13 -5.17 4.00 -3.45
CA VAL A 13 -3.94 4.41 -2.77
C VAL A 13 -3.60 3.42 -1.65
N GLY A 14 -4.58 2.95 -0.88
CA GLY A 14 -4.34 1.93 0.14
C GLY A 14 -3.81 0.61 -0.44
N CYS A 15 -4.32 0.17 -1.59
CA CYS A 15 -3.80 -1.02 -2.28
C CYS A 15 -2.38 -0.79 -2.81
N LEU A 16 -2.06 0.42 -3.30
CA LEU A 16 -0.71 0.80 -3.68
C LEU A 16 0.23 0.77 -2.47
N ARG A 17 -0.16 1.29 -1.30
CA ARG A 17 0.63 1.20 -0.07
C ARG A 17 0.90 -0.24 0.34
N LYS A 18 -0.09 -1.11 0.17
CA LYS A 18 0.06 -2.54 0.42
C LYS A 18 1.11 -3.17 -0.53
N LEU A 19 1.05 -2.83 -1.82
CA LEU A 19 2.06 -3.23 -2.81
C LEU A 19 3.46 -2.68 -2.49
N GLU A 20 3.51 -1.49 -1.88
CA GLU A 20 4.71 -0.84 -1.36
C GLU A 20 5.23 -1.47 -0.05
N GLY A 21 4.62 -2.55 0.46
CA GLY A 21 5.09 -3.25 1.66
C GLY A 21 4.73 -2.55 2.99
N TRP A 22 3.83 -1.56 2.97
CA TRP A 22 3.39 -0.93 4.21
C TRP A 22 2.56 -1.91 5.04
N ASN A 23 2.70 -1.83 6.36
CA ASN A 23 1.84 -2.58 7.27
C ASN A 23 0.41 -2.00 7.25
N PHE A 24 -0.59 -2.87 7.45
CA PHE A 24 -2.01 -2.50 7.33
C PHE A 24 -2.43 -1.36 8.27
N SER A 25 -1.89 -1.31 9.49
CA SER A 25 -2.21 -0.25 10.46
C SER A 25 -1.81 1.14 9.95
N SER A 26 -0.62 1.26 9.36
CA SER A 26 -0.16 2.51 8.74
C SER A 26 -1.06 2.91 7.56
N ILE A 27 -1.47 1.95 6.74
CA ILE A 27 -2.34 2.20 5.57
C ILE A 27 -3.71 2.73 6.02
N VAL A 28 -4.35 2.07 6.99
CA VAL A 28 -5.65 2.51 7.51
C VAL A 28 -5.55 3.89 8.17
N THR A 29 -4.44 4.17 8.85
CA THR A 29 -4.21 5.50 9.45
C THR A 29 -4.16 6.58 8.36
N GLU A 30 -3.43 6.36 7.27
CA GLU A 30 -3.37 7.28 6.12
C GLU A 30 -4.76 7.43 5.48
N TYR A 31 -5.45 6.32 5.18
CA TYR A 31 -6.79 6.33 4.58
C TYR A 31 -7.78 7.16 5.41
N ARG A 32 -7.83 6.94 6.72
CA ARG A 32 -8.74 7.67 7.64
C ARG A 32 -8.38 9.15 7.75
N ALA A 33 -7.09 9.50 7.71
CA ALA A 33 -6.66 10.89 7.73
C ALA A 33 -7.21 11.67 6.52
N TYR A 34 -7.24 11.05 5.34
CA TYR A 34 -7.81 11.67 4.12
C TYR A 34 -9.33 11.59 4.05
N ALA A 35 -9.92 10.45 4.43
CA ALA A 35 -11.37 10.25 4.33
C ALA A 35 -12.15 10.97 5.44
N GLY A 36 -11.52 11.23 6.58
CA GLY A 36 -12.14 11.89 7.73
C GLY A 36 -13.43 11.19 8.17
N SER A 37 -14.49 11.98 8.40
CA SER A 37 -15.82 11.46 8.77
C SER A 37 -16.51 10.64 7.70
N LYS A 38 -15.96 10.58 6.48
CA LYS A 38 -16.48 9.79 5.35
C LYS A 38 -15.75 8.46 5.18
N ALA A 39 -14.84 8.09 6.09
CA ALA A 39 -14.21 6.77 6.06
C ALA A 39 -15.26 5.66 6.10
N ARG A 40 -15.06 4.60 5.30
CA ARG A 40 -15.95 3.44 5.26
C ARG A 40 -15.18 2.18 5.59
N TYR A 41 -15.69 1.40 6.54
CA TYR A 41 -15.07 0.15 6.95
C TYR A 41 -14.91 -0.84 5.78
N VAL A 42 -15.87 -0.91 4.85
CA VAL A 42 -15.78 -1.78 3.66
C VAL A 42 -14.55 -1.46 2.78
N ASN A 43 -14.11 -0.20 2.75
CA ASN A 43 -12.92 0.19 2.00
C ASN A 43 -11.64 -0.28 2.71
N GLU A 44 -11.62 -0.22 4.04
CA GLU A 44 -10.51 -0.75 4.86
C GLU A 44 -10.40 -2.27 4.69
N GLN A 45 -11.53 -2.99 4.78
CA GLN A 45 -11.58 -4.43 4.53
C GLN A 45 -11.14 -4.79 3.10
N PHE A 46 -11.55 -4.00 2.11
CA PHE A 46 -11.10 -4.22 0.74
C PHE A 46 -9.57 -4.11 0.63
N ILE A 47 -8.98 -3.06 1.21
CA ILE A 47 -7.52 -2.88 1.23
C ILE A 47 -6.84 -4.08 1.93
N GLU A 48 -7.37 -4.52 3.08
CA GLU A 48 -6.84 -5.65 3.85
C GLU A 48 -6.81 -6.94 3.02
N LEU A 49 -7.92 -7.23 2.34
CA LEU A 49 -8.13 -8.48 1.60
C LEU A 49 -7.67 -8.41 0.14
N PHE A 50 -7.19 -7.26 -0.33
CA PHE A 50 -6.75 -7.10 -1.72
C PHE A 50 -5.57 -8.04 -2.02
N ASP A 51 -5.76 -8.92 -2.99
CA ASP A 51 -4.75 -9.86 -3.45
C ASP A 51 -3.75 -9.16 -4.37
N LEU A 52 -2.49 -9.10 -3.94
CA LEU A 52 -1.42 -8.44 -4.68
C LEU A 52 -0.99 -9.25 -5.91
N ASP A 53 -1.24 -10.56 -5.94
CA ASP A 53 -0.86 -11.42 -7.08
C ASP A 53 -1.67 -11.08 -8.34
N LEU A 54 -2.78 -10.36 -8.18
CA LEU A 54 -3.57 -9.84 -9.29
C LEU A 54 -2.95 -8.60 -9.96
N VAL A 55 -1.89 -8.02 -9.39
CA VAL A 55 -1.24 -6.82 -9.92
C VAL A 55 -0.19 -7.19 -10.95
N THR A 56 -0.39 -6.76 -12.19
CA THR A 56 0.65 -6.82 -13.23
C THR A 56 1.42 -5.50 -13.28
N LEU A 57 2.73 -5.57 -13.06
CA LEU A 57 3.62 -4.41 -13.13
C LEU A 57 3.97 -4.07 -14.60
N PRO A 58 4.13 -2.78 -14.93
CA PRO A 58 4.60 -2.37 -16.25
C PRO A 58 6.08 -2.73 -16.45
N LEU A 59 6.53 -2.84 -17.71
CA LEU A 59 7.93 -3.13 -18.04
C LEU A 59 8.91 -2.09 -17.47
N HIS A 60 8.49 -0.81 -17.44
CA HIS A 60 9.29 0.28 -16.91
C HIS A 60 8.66 0.79 -15.62
N LEU A 61 9.25 0.40 -14.50
CA LEU A 61 8.85 0.85 -13.19
C LEU A 61 9.36 2.26 -12.90
N PRO A 62 8.59 3.06 -12.15
CA PRO A 62 9.04 4.38 -11.78
C PRO A 62 10.23 4.30 -10.81
N PRO A 63 11.20 5.24 -10.88
CA PRO A 63 12.41 5.17 -10.05
C PRO A 63 12.16 5.10 -8.54
N TRP A 64 11.14 5.79 -8.04
CA TRP A 64 10.78 5.79 -6.63
C TRP A 64 10.36 4.39 -6.13
N PHE A 65 9.64 3.63 -6.95
CA PHE A 65 9.18 2.28 -6.59
C PHE A 65 10.35 1.29 -6.57
N ILE A 66 11.24 1.37 -7.57
CA ILE A 66 12.46 0.57 -7.62
C ILE A 66 13.34 0.85 -6.41
N HIS A 67 13.53 2.13 -6.06
CA HIS A 67 14.34 2.51 -4.92
C HIS A 67 13.77 1.95 -3.61
N GLN A 68 12.45 2.03 -3.43
CA GLN A 68 11.79 1.48 -2.26
C GLN A 68 11.92 -0.04 -2.15
N GLN A 69 11.73 -0.77 -3.25
CA GLN A 69 11.93 -2.23 -3.24
C GLN A 69 13.35 -2.63 -2.84
N LYS A 70 14.36 -1.87 -3.29
CA LYS A 70 15.76 -2.09 -2.87
C LYS A 70 15.92 -1.90 -1.36
N MET A 71 15.42 -0.79 -0.81
CA MET A 71 15.48 -0.55 0.63
C MET A 71 14.81 -1.67 1.45
N LEU A 72 13.64 -2.14 1.02
CA LEU A 72 12.94 -3.25 1.67
C LEU A 72 13.74 -4.56 1.61
N THR A 73 14.36 -4.84 0.47
CA THR A 73 15.17 -6.06 0.30
C THR A 73 16.41 -6.02 1.18
N GLU A 74 17.09 -4.87 1.26
CA GLU A 74 18.25 -4.64 2.11
C GLU A 74 17.88 -4.82 3.60
N GLU A 75 16.79 -4.22 4.05
CA GLU A 75 16.28 -4.38 5.43
C GLU A 75 15.97 -5.85 5.76
N GLU A 76 15.31 -6.58 4.85
CA GLU A 76 15.06 -8.01 5.04
C GLU A 76 16.34 -8.83 5.15
N GLU A 77 17.36 -8.53 4.35
CA GLU A 77 18.66 -9.20 4.39
C GLU A 77 19.38 -8.94 5.72
N GLU A 78 19.38 -7.70 6.19
CA GLU A 78 19.94 -7.32 7.48
C GLU A 78 19.24 -8.05 8.64
N LEU A 79 17.90 -8.09 8.63
CA LEU A 79 17.12 -8.81 9.63
C LEU A 79 17.40 -10.31 9.62
N ARG A 80 17.60 -10.91 8.44
CA ARG A 80 17.96 -12.34 8.32
C ARG A 80 19.35 -12.62 8.89
N GLN A 81 20.31 -11.72 8.68
CA GLN A 81 21.66 -11.84 9.22
C GLN A 81 21.70 -11.67 10.75
N GLN A 82 20.86 -10.81 11.32
CA GLN A 82 20.77 -10.62 12.77
C GLN A 82 20.15 -11.80 13.51
N ASN A 83 19.36 -12.62 12.81
CA ASN A 83 18.64 -13.78 13.37
C ASN A 83 19.33 -15.13 13.10
N MET A 84 20.55 -15.13 12.53
CA MET A 84 21.44 -16.29 12.41
C MET A 84 22.55 -16.22 13.46
#